data_AF-A0A923Y3X3-F1
#
_entry.id   AF-A0A923Y3X3-F1
#
_cell.length_a   1.000
_cell.length_b   1.000
_cell.length_c   1.000
_cell.angle_alpha   90.00
_cell.angle_beta   90.00
_cell.angle_gamma   90.00
#
_symmetry.space_group_name_H-M   'P 1'
#
loop_
_entity.id
_entity.type
_entity.pdbx_description
1 polymer ?
#
loop_
_entity_poly.entity_id
_entity_poly.type
_entity_poly.pdbx_seq_one_letter_code
_entity_poly.pdbx_strand_id
1 'polypeptide(L)'
;LRALRLALQDRTTAKLIRAAQDVLTLLGQDGIYMDDLTPDRARPELWRRFANGERGRGIAALGGVRDRSSLALTAARMREDTVFRDAGHHFLRSFDKTFAAFEPGATDEDLAELADTRTARAFMLFGRVTGTFD
;
A
#
# COMPACT_ATOMS: atom_id res chain seq x y z
N LEU A 1 -0.84 -16.13 -10.28
CA LEU A 1 -0.47 -15.19 -11.38
C LEU A 1 -1.42 -15.04 -12.61
N ARG A 2 -2.37 -15.95 -12.91
CA ARG A 2 -3.30 -15.78 -14.07
C ARG A 2 -4.47 -14.81 -13.77
N ALA A 3 -4.96 -14.80 -12.53
CA ALA A 3 -5.97 -13.86 -12.05
C ALA A 3 -5.47 -12.41 -12.05
N LEU A 4 -4.20 -12.19 -11.66
CA LEU A 4 -3.55 -10.88 -11.72
C LEU A 4 -3.48 -10.33 -13.16
N ARG A 5 -3.19 -11.18 -14.16
CA ARG A 5 -3.11 -10.78 -15.58
C ARG A 5 -4.46 -10.39 -16.21
N LEU A 6 -5.57 -10.98 -15.75
CA LEU A 6 -6.92 -10.59 -16.20
C LEU A 6 -7.41 -9.30 -15.51
N ALA A 7 -7.06 -9.09 -14.23
CA ALA A 7 -7.33 -7.84 -13.52
C ALA A 7 -6.51 -6.65 -14.07
N LEU A 8 -5.35 -6.91 -14.68
CA LEU A 8 -4.47 -5.89 -15.28
C LEU A 8 -5.00 -5.25 -16.57
N GLN A 9 -6.06 -5.78 -17.19
CA GLN A 9 -6.73 -5.12 -18.33
C GLN A 9 -7.74 -4.05 -17.89
N ASP A 10 -7.99 -3.91 -16.59
CA ASP A 10 -8.89 -2.89 -16.05
C ASP A 10 -8.17 -1.52 -15.94
N ARG A 11 -8.87 -0.47 -16.39
CA ARG A 11 -8.46 0.93 -16.24
C ARG A 11 -8.14 1.30 -14.78
N THR A 12 -8.75 0.62 -13.81
CA THR A 12 -8.54 0.78 -12.37
C THR A 12 -7.15 0.28 -11.94
N THR A 13 -6.76 -0.91 -12.37
CA THR A 13 -5.42 -1.47 -12.10
C THR A 13 -4.33 -0.63 -12.75
N ALA A 14 -4.55 -0.14 -13.96
CA ALA A 14 -3.62 0.77 -14.64
C ALA A 14 -3.46 2.13 -13.91
N LYS A 15 -4.45 2.57 -13.14
CA LYS A 15 -4.33 3.77 -12.28
C LYS A 15 -3.49 3.46 -11.05
N LEU A 16 -3.73 2.32 -10.39
CA LEU A 16 -2.91 1.90 -9.25
C LEU A 16 -1.45 1.75 -9.65
N ILE A 17 -1.15 1.11 -10.78
CA ILE A 17 0.24 0.93 -11.22
C ILE A 17 0.95 2.28 -11.39
N ARG A 18 0.33 3.25 -12.06
CA ARG A 18 0.91 4.58 -12.25
C ARG A 18 1.10 5.29 -10.92
N ALA A 19 0.07 5.34 -10.08
CA ALA A 19 0.17 5.97 -8.77
C ALA A 19 1.24 5.32 -7.89
N ALA A 20 1.40 4.00 -7.97
CA ALA A 20 2.46 3.26 -7.27
C ALA A 20 3.84 3.60 -7.83
N GLN A 21 4.02 3.65 -9.15
CA GLN A 21 5.27 4.05 -9.78
C GLN A 21 5.68 5.47 -9.38
N ASP A 22 4.73 6.40 -9.32
CA ASP A 22 4.98 7.79 -8.93
C ASP A 22 5.51 7.85 -7.49
N VAL A 23 4.82 7.24 -6.52
CA VAL A 23 5.27 7.28 -5.12
C VAL A 23 6.56 6.49 -4.89
N LEU A 24 6.77 5.36 -5.59
CA LEU A 24 8.01 4.60 -5.50
C LEU A 24 9.21 5.40 -6.05
N THR A 25 8.99 6.16 -7.13
CA THR A 25 10.01 7.05 -7.69
C THR A 25 10.38 8.15 -6.70
N LEU A 26 9.36 8.78 -6.09
CA LEU A 26 9.58 9.85 -5.12
C LEU A 26 10.27 9.33 -3.84
N LEU A 27 9.83 8.20 -3.29
CA LEU A 27 10.48 7.55 -2.14
C LEU A 27 11.95 7.21 -2.42
N GLY A 28 12.26 6.75 -3.64
CA GLY A 28 13.62 6.45 -4.07
C GLY A 28 14.55 7.68 -4.11
N GLN A 29 14.02 8.89 -4.26
CA GLN A 29 14.81 10.13 -4.18
C GLN A 29 15.34 10.38 -2.75
N ASP A 30 14.64 9.86 -1.75
CA ASP A 30 15.03 9.96 -0.33
C ASP A 30 15.75 8.69 0.16
N GLY A 31 16.11 7.78 -0.76
CA GLY A 31 16.78 6.51 -0.46
C GLY A 31 15.89 5.46 0.19
N ILE A 32 14.56 5.57 0.08
CA ILE A 32 13.62 4.59 0.63
C ILE A 32 13.24 3.59 -0.46
N TYR A 33 13.77 2.37 -0.38
CA TYR A 33 13.46 1.28 -1.31
C TYR A 33 12.63 0.19 -0.63
N MET A 34 11.53 -0.24 -1.27
CA MET A 34 10.60 -1.22 -0.69
C MET A 34 11.22 -2.61 -0.51
N ASP A 35 12.25 -2.94 -1.29
CA ASP A 35 12.97 -4.21 -1.20
C ASP A 35 13.84 -4.29 0.07
N ASP A 36 14.24 -3.14 0.63
CA ASP A 36 15.02 -3.06 1.86
C ASP A 36 14.15 -3.16 3.11
N LEU A 37 12.83 -2.99 2.96
CA LEU A 37 11.89 -3.12 4.06
C LEU A 37 11.64 -4.59 4.38
N THR A 38 11.49 -4.92 5.66
CA THR A 38 11.06 -6.26 6.09
C THR A 38 9.75 -6.14 6.85
N PRO A 39 8.60 -6.07 6.15
CA PRO A 39 7.31 -5.90 6.79
C PRO A 39 6.90 -7.16 7.56
N ASP A 40 6.26 -6.97 8.70
CA ASP A 40 5.58 -8.07 9.37
C ASP A 40 4.42 -8.57 8.51
N ARG A 41 4.35 -9.88 8.29
CA ARG A 41 3.32 -10.49 7.46
C ARG A 41 1.96 -10.35 8.14
N ALA A 42 1.10 -9.51 7.56
CA ALA A 42 -0.29 -9.40 7.96
C ALA A 42 -1.05 -10.67 7.54
N ARG A 43 -1.93 -11.15 8.43
CA ARG A 43 -2.78 -12.29 8.10
C ARG A 43 -3.80 -11.91 7.01
N PRO A 44 -4.18 -12.82 6.10
CA PRO A 44 -5.16 -12.55 5.03
C PRO A 44 -6.47 -11.94 5.55
N GLU A 45 -6.95 -12.33 6.73
CA GLU A 45 -8.22 -11.84 7.25
C GLU A 45 -8.19 -10.34 7.57
N LEU A 46 -7.03 -9.76 7.89
CA LEU A 46 -6.88 -8.31 8.08
C LEU A 46 -7.02 -7.55 6.76
N TRP A 47 -6.48 -8.12 5.68
CA TRP A 47 -6.67 -7.57 4.35
C TRP A 47 -8.13 -7.60 3.95
N ARG A 48 -8.83 -8.71 4.19
CA ARG A 48 -10.28 -8.81 3.93
C ARG A 48 -11.08 -7.77 4.72
N ARG A 49 -10.78 -7.59 6.00
CA ARG A 49 -11.41 -6.55 6.84
C ARG A 49 -11.16 -5.14 6.30
N PHE A 50 -9.94 -4.85 5.87
CA PHE A 50 -9.60 -3.59 5.21
C PHE A 50 -10.41 -3.37 3.92
N ALA A 51 -10.53 -4.38 3.05
CA ALA A 51 -11.35 -4.29 1.82
C ALA A 51 -12.83 -4.01 2.13
N ASN A 52 -13.33 -4.55 3.25
CA ASN A 52 -14.69 -4.33 3.73
C ASN A 52 -14.86 -3.00 4.50
N GLY A 53 -13.89 -2.09 4.41
CA GLY A 53 -14.00 -0.73 4.94
C GLY A 53 -13.57 -0.58 6.40
N GLU A 54 -13.06 -1.62 7.04
CA GLU A 54 -12.57 -1.49 8.42
C GLU A 54 -11.30 -0.63 8.48
N ARG A 55 -11.20 0.23 9.50
CA ARG A 55 -10.09 1.17 9.72
C ARG A 55 -9.68 1.21 11.20
N GLY A 56 -8.51 1.78 11.47
CA GLY A 56 -8.00 1.98 12.82
C GLY A 56 -7.48 0.70 13.48
N ARG A 57 -7.43 0.69 14.82
CA ARG A 57 -6.75 -0.33 15.63
C ARG A 57 -7.09 -1.78 15.28
N GLY A 58 -8.31 -2.07 14.82
CA GLY A 58 -8.76 -3.41 14.44
C GLY A 58 -7.96 -4.04 13.30
N ILE A 59 -7.36 -3.21 12.44
CA ILE A 59 -6.51 -3.62 11.32
C ILE A 59 -5.07 -3.11 11.44
N ALA A 60 -4.63 -2.67 12.63
CA ALA A 60 -3.32 -2.02 12.79
C ALA A 60 -2.12 -2.90 12.40
N ALA A 61 -2.27 -4.21 12.54
CA ALA A 61 -1.26 -5.18 12.13
C ALA A 61 -1.10 -5.29 10.60
N LEU A 62 -1.97 -4.67 9.81
CA LEU A 62 -1.83 -4.57 8.36
C LEU A 62 -0.69 -3.62 7.96
N GLY A 63 -0.40 -2.59 8.77
CA GLY A 63 0.77 -1.73 8.64
C GLY A 63 2.05 -2.42 9.09
N GLY A 64 2.48 -3.46 8.38
CA GLY A 64 3.61 -4.31 8.72
C GLY A 64 4.98 -3.61 8.65
N VAL A 65 5.08 -2.49 7.92
CA VAL A 65 6.31 -1.69 7.86
C VAL A 65 6.52 -0.95 9.17
N ARG A 66 7.64 -1.27 9.84
CA ARG A 66 8.04 -0.70 11.14
C ARG A 66 9.39 0.02 11.11
N ASP A 67 10.02 0.15 9.93
CA ASP A 67 11.30 0.82 9.79
C ASP A 67 11.18 2.31 10.17
N ARG A 68 11.87 2.71 11.24
CA ARG A 68 11.70 4.04 11.82
C ARG A 68 12.22 5.14 10.92
N SER A 69 13.31 4.89 10.21
CA SER A 69 13.92 5.87 9.30
C SER A 69 12.97 6.18 8.15
N SER A 70 12.47 5.14 7.49
CA SER A 70 11.52 5.24 6.38
C SER A 70 10.22 5.94 6.81
N LEU A 71 9.68 5.59 7.99
CA LEU A 71 8.50 6.26 8.55
C LEU A 71 8.74 7.75 8.81
N ALA A 72 9.87 8.10 9.43
CA ALA A 72 10.20 9.48 9.75
C ALA A 72 10.42 10.34 8.49
N LEU A 73 11.19 9.83 7.53
CA LEU A 73 11.46 10.51 6.25
C LEU A 73 10.17 10.68 5.44
N THR A 74 9.36 9.63 5.32
CA THR A 74 8.06 9.70 4.62
C THR A 74 7.12 10.70 5.30
N ALA A 75 7.06 10.72 6.64
CA ALA A 75 6.24 11.67 7.38
C ALA A 75 6.71 13.12 7.22
N ALA A 76 8.03 13.36 7.22
CA ALA A 76 8.60 14.68 6.96
C ALA A 76 8.22 15.17 5.56
N ARG A 77 8.44 14.34 4.53
CA ARG A 77 8.02 14.61 3.15
C ARG A 77 6.53 14.90 3.01
N MET A 78 5.66 14.09 3.64
CA MET A 78 4.21 14.34 3.64
C MET A 78 3.85 15.72 4.20
N ARG A 79 4.64 16.29 5.12
CA ARG A 79 4.41 17.63 5.68
C ARG A 79 5.03 18.76 4.85
N GLU A 80 6.18 18.52 4.26
CA GLU A 80 7.01 19.56 3.64
C GLU A 80 6.80 19.70 2.13
N ASP A 81 6.42 18.62 1.45
CA ASP A 81 6.30 18.56 -0.01
C ASP A 81 4.84 18.30 -0.41
N THR A 82 4.20 19.30 -1.02
CA THR A 82 2.80 19.20 -1.47
C THR A 82 2.63 18.20 -2.62
N VAL A 83 3.61 18.09 -3.52
CA VAL A 83 3.56 17.14 -4.64
C VAL A 83 3.65 15.71 -4.11
N PHE A 84 4.55 15.46 -3.16
CA PHE A 84 4.65 14.16 -2.50
C PHE A 84 3.36 13.81 -1.75
N ARG A 85 2.80 14.76 -1.00
CA ARG A 85 1.53 14.58 -0.29
C ARG A 85 0.39 14.21 -1.23
N ASP A 86 0.26 14.93 -2.34
CA ASP A 86 -0.81 14.70 -3.31
C ASP A 86 -0.65 13.33 -3.99
N ALA A 87 0.57 12.97 -4.37
CA ALA A 87 0.89 11.65 -4.93
C ALA A 87 0.58 10.52 -3.93
N GLY A 88 1.00 10.67 -2.66
CA GLY A 88 0.73 9.72 -1.59
C GLY A 88 -0.77 9.51 -1.37
N HIS A 89 -1.56 10.58 -1.26
CA HIS A 89 -3.01 10.47 -1.12
C HIS A 89 -3.69 9.90 -2.38
N HIS A 90 -3.22 10.25 -3.57
CA HIS A 90 -3.73 9.68 -4.82
C HIS A 90 -3.46 8.16 -4.90
N PHE A 91 -2.27 7.74 -4.50
CA PHE A 91 -1.89 6.33 -4.40
C PHE A 91 -2.77 5.57 -3.40
N LEU A 92 -2.94 6.08 -2.17
CA LEU A 92 -3.77 5.44 -1.15
C LEU A 92 -5.22 5.22 -1.63
N ARG A 93 -5.84 6.24 -2.26
CA ARG A 93 -7.20 6.11 -2.84
C ARG A 93 -7.26 5.11 -3.99
N SER A 94 -6.23 5.07 -4.83
CA SER A 94 -6.15 4.13 -5.95
C SER A 94 -5.98 2.70 -5.45
N PHE A 95 -5.18 2.49 -4.40
CA PHE A 95 -4.98 1.20 -3.76
C PHE A 95 -6.29 0.69 -3.17
N ASP A 96 -6.95 1.49 -2.33
CA ASP A 96 -8.23 1.14 -1.70
C ASP A 96 -9.28 0.68 -2.71
N LYS A 97 -9.50 1.47 -3.77
CA LYS A 97 -10.45 1.14 -4.82
C LYS A 97 -10.11 -0.17 -5.55
N THR A 98 -8.83 -0.36 -5.87
CA THR A 98 -8.39 -1.53 -6.63
C THR A 98 -8.46 -2.79 -5.77
N PHE A 99 -8.06 -2.66 -4.50
CA PHE A 99 -8.03 -3.76 -3.56
C PHE A 99 -9.45 -4.23 -3.19
N ALA A 100 -10.39 -3.30 -2.99
CA ALA A 100 -11.80 -3.64 -2.77
C ALA A 100 -12.44 -4.39 -3.95
N ALA A 101 -12.01 -4.12 -5.20
CA ALA A 101 -12.47 -4.86 -6.37
C ALA A 101 -11.77 -6.23 -6.54
N PHE A 102 -10.55 -6.36 -6.03
CA PHE A 102 -9.73 -7.57 -6.11
C PHE A 102 -10.10 -8.62 -5.05
N GLU A 103 -10.32 -8.18 -3.81
CA GLU A 103 -10.49 -9.06 -2.64
C GLU A 103 -11.57 -10.14 -2.78
N PRO A 104 -12.77 -9.86 -3.35
CA PRO A 104 -13.82 -10.88 -3.46
C PRO A 104 -13.42 -12.10 -4.32
N GLY A 105 -12.47 -11.92 -5.24
CA GLY A 105 -11.94 -12.98 -6.11
C GLY A 105 -10.58 -13.52 -5.66
N ALA A 106 -10.01 -12.99 -4.58
CA ALA A 106 -8.68 -13.34 -4.12
C ALA A 106 -8.70 -14.51 -3.14
N THR A 107 -7.85 -15.50 -3.38
CA THR A 107 -7.53 -16.53 -2.39
C THR A 107 -6.61 -15.97 -1.31
N ASP A 108 -6.46 -16.68 -0.20
CA ASP A 108 -5.52 -16.28 0.85
C ASP A 108 -4.06 -16.31 0.37
N GLU A 109 -3.73 -17.17 -0.59
CA GLU A 109 -2.44 -17.19 -1.29
C GLU A 109 -2.26 -15.93 -2.14
N ASP A 110 -3.27 -15.53 -2.90
CA ASP A 110 -3.21 -14.28 -3.69
C ASP A 110 -3.03 -13.04 -2.78
N LEU A 111 -3.66 -13.02 -1.60
CA LEU A 111 -3.50 -11.97 -0.60
C LEU A 111 -2.08 -11.96 0.00
N ALA A 112 -1.51 -13.13 0.26
CA ALA A 112 -0.14 -13.27 0.75
C ALA A 112 0.88 -12.80 -0.31
N GLU A 113 0.71 -13.22 -1.57
CA GLU A 113 1.55 -12.77 -2.69
C GLU A 113 1.46 -11.25 -2.88
N LEU A 114 0.24 -10.68 -2.82
CA LEU A 114 0.04 -9.24 -2.93
C LEU A 114 0.79 -8.50 -1.82
N ALA A 115 0.69 -8.97 -0.57
CA ALA A 115 1.32 -8.34 0.60
C ALA A 115 2.85 -8.24 0.47
N ASP A 116 3.47 -9.16 -0.27
CA ASP A 116 4.91 -9.18 -0.51
C ASP A 116 5.36 -8.22 -1.63
N THR A 117 4.44 -7.64 -2.41
CA THR A 117 4.77 -6.69 -3.49
C THR A 117 5.27 -5.33 -2.98
N ARG A 118 6.08 -4.65 -3.79
CA ARG A 118 6.52 -3.26 -3.53
C ARG A 118 5.34 -2.29 -3.35
N THR A 119 4.27 -2.48 -4.13
CA THR A 119 3.04 -1.68 -4.02
C THR A 119 2.38 -1.84 -2.66
N ALA A 120 2.22 -3.08 -2.17
CA ALA A 120 1.63 -3.31 -0.86
C ALA A 120 2.51 -2.78 0.28
N ARG A 121 3.83 -2.92 0.17
CA ARG A 121 4.78 -2.34 1.12
C ARG A 121 4.70 -0.82 1.18
N ALA A 122 4.61 -0.15 0.03
CA ALA A 122 4.38 1.29 -0.03
C ALA A 122 3.04 1.65 0.63
N PHE A 123 1.98 0.88 0.38
CA PHE A 123 0.69 1.08 1.05
C PHE A 123 0.79 0.97 2.58
N MET A 124 1.49 -0.04 3.10
CA MET A 124 1.72 -0.19 4.55
C MET A 124 2.48 1.00 5.13
N LEU A 125 3.51 1.48 4.43
CA LEU A 125 4.31 2.64 4.85
C LEU A 125 3.47 3.93 4.87
N PHE A 126 2.79 4.24 3.77
CA PHE A 126 1.93 5.42 3.70
C PHE A 126 0.75 5.34 4.68
N GLY A 127 0.09 4.18 4.78
CA GLY A 127 -1.04 3.97 5.68
C GLY A 127 -0.67 4.18 7.16
N ARG A 128 0.54 3.80 7.57
CA ARG A 128 1.11 4.15 8.89
C ARG A 128 1.27 5.65 9.04
N VAL A 129 1.92 6.31 8.07
CA VAL A 129 2.21 7.75 8.13
C VAL A 129 0.93 8.60 8.14
N THR A 130 -0.12 8.16 7.46
CA THR A 130 -1.40 8.88 7.39
C THR A 130 -2.41 8.47 8.47
N GLY A 131 -2.04 7.58 9.39
CA GLY A 131 -2.94 7.14 10.48
C GLY A 131 -4.12 6.27 10.02
N THR A 132 -4.03 5.59 8.87
CA THR A 132 -5.08 4.67 8.37
C THR A 132 -5.34 3.50 9.34
N PHE A 133 -4.34 3.19 10.15
CA PHE A 133 -4.28 2.04 11.05
C PHE A 133 -4.47 2.41 12.53
N ASP A 134 -4.61 3.70 12.87
CA ASP A 134 -4.64 4.20 14.25
C ASP A 134 -6.06 4.43 14.79
#